data_AF-K0F114-F1
#
_entry.id   AF-K0F114-F1
#
_cell.length_a   1.000
_cell.length_b   1.000
_cell.length_c   1.000
_cell.angle_alpha   90.00
_cell.angle_beta   90.00
_cell.angle_gamma   90.00
#
_symmetry.space_group_name_H-M   'P 1'
#
loop_
_entity.id
_entity.type
_entity.pdbx_description
1 polymer ?
#
loop_
_entity_poly.entity_id
_entity_poly.type
_entity_poly.pdbx_seq_one_letter_code
_entity_poly.pdbx_strand_id
1 'polypeptide(L)'
;MDGTSGLAIAAAGRHDLVDQHEDAAATTDIVRSVLHCAALATGSDDTEIIVCGTHAYHLLNPLPGDFAGQLFVHVLFDGDTGNLALARYRLRGILAEFAADDHER
;
A
#
# COMPACT_ATOMS: atom_id res chain seq x y z
N MET A 1 -0.61 -6.45 -3.12
CA MET A 1 -0.54 -7.64 -2.25
C MET A 1 -1.91 -7.96 -1.70
N ASP A 2 -2.15 -9.21 -1.34
CA ASP A 2 -3.31 -9.65 -0.56
C ASP A 2 -2.96 -9.57 0.94
N GLY A 3 -3.65 -8.71 1.68
CA GLY A 3 -3.49 -8.52 3.13
C GLY A 3 -4.04 -9.67 3.97
N THR A 4 -4.80 -10.59 3.39
CA THR A 4 -5.23 -11.82 4.05
C THR A 4 -4.15 -12.89 3.97
N SER A 5 -3.63 -13.18 2.76
CA SER A 5 -2.68 -14.28 2.54
C SER A 5 -1.19 -13.87 2.59
N GLY A 6 -0.86 -12.59 2.40
CA GLY A 6 0.52 -12.13 2.20
C GLY A 6 1.07 -12.37 0.81
N LEU A 7 0.22 -12.69 -0.17
CA LEU A 7 0.66 -12.95 -1.54
C LEU A 7 0.86 -11.65 -2.35
N ALA A 8 1.96 -11.59 -3.09
CA ALA A 8 2.10 -10.60 -4.17
C ALA A 8 1.23 -11.00 -5.37
N ILE A 9 0.28 -10.14 -5.75
CA ILE A 9 -0.62 -10.36 -6.89
C ILE A 9 -0.02 -9.80 -8.17
N ALA A 10 0.65 -8.66 -8.05
CA ALA A 10 1.37 -7.98 -9.12
C ALA A 10 2.45 -7.11 -8.48
N ALA A 11 3.55 -6.90 -9.20
CA ALA A 11 4.53 -5.87 -8.86
C ALA A 11 5.10 -5.22 -10.12
N ALA A 12 5.65 -4.03 -9.92
CA ALA A 12 6.36 -3.26 -10.92
C ALA A 12 7.55 -2.55 -10.27
N GLY A 13 8.58 -2.24 -11.07
CA GLY A 13 9.78 -1.55 -10.61
C GLY A 13 11.00 -2.45 -10.47
N ARG A 14 11.84 -2.13 -9.50
CA ARG A 14 13.19 -2.68 -9.31
C ARG A 14 13.20 -3.97 -8.48
N HIS A 15 12.95 -5.08 -9.16
CA HIS A 15 12.97 -6.43 -8.59
C HIS A 15 14.38 -6.93 -8.22
N ASP A 16 15.44 -6.20 -8.59
CA ASP A 16 16.81 -6.44 -8.13
C ASP A 16 17.05 -6.00 -6.68
N LEU A 17 16.25 -5.05 -6.20
CA LEU A 17 16.38 -4.49 -4.86
C LEU A 17 15.49 -5.18 -3.83
N VAL A 18 14.30 -5.61 -4.25
CA VAL A 18 13.27 -6.19 -3.38
C VAL A 18 12.55 -7.32 -4.11
N ASP A 19 12.50 -8.50 -3.49
CA ASP A 19 11.62 -9.57 -3.93
C ASP A 19 10.18 -9.28 -3.48
N GLN A 20 9.29 -9.13 -4.46
CA GLN A 20 7.89 -8.78 -4.22
C GLN A 20 7.13 -9.79 -3.34
N HIS A 21 7.45 -11.08 -3.42
CA HIS A 21 6.77 -12.11 -2.63
C HIS A 21 7.22 -12.08 -1.18
N GLU A 22 8.53 -11.91 -0.97
CA GLU A 22 9.09 -11.73 0.37
C GLU A 22 8.56 -10.43 1.02
N ASP A 23 8.53 -9.34 0.27
CA ASP A 23 8.05 -8.03 0.71
C ASP A 23 6.55 -8.06 1.07
N ALA A 24 5.71 -8.66 0.22
CA ALA A 24 4.29 -8.84 0.52
C ALA A 24 4.06 -9.72 1.76
N ALA A 25 4.80 -10.82 1.88
CA ALA A 25 4.68 -11.72 3.03
C ALA A 25 5.11 -11.03 4.33
N ALA A 26 6.21 -10.26 4.29
CA ALA A 26 6.76 -9.57 5.45
C ALA A 26 5.89 -8.38 5.90
N THR A 27 5.28 -7.65 4.96
CA THR A 27 4.51 -6.44 5.27
C THR A 27 3.06 -6.73 5.68
N THR A 28 2.49 -7.88 5.31
CA THR A 28 1.09 -8.20 5.65
C THR A 28 0.80 -8.18 7.14
N ASP A 29 1.71 -8.69 7.98
CA ASP A 29 1.48 -8.69 9.43
C ASP A 29 1.46 -7.25 10.01
N ILE A 30 2.22 -6.34 9.42
CA ILE A 30 2.20 -4.91 9.78
C ILE A 30 0.84 -4.30 9.41
N VAL A 31 0.40 -4.51 8.16
CA VAL A 31 -0.91 -4.05 7.68
C VAL A 31 -2.02 -4.56 8.59
N ARG A 32 -2.06 -5.87 8.86
CA ARG A 32 -3.05 -6.49 9.73
C ARG A 32 -3.02 -5.91 11.14
N SER A 33 -1.83 -5.73 11.71
CA SER A 33 -1.67 -5.16 13.04
C SER A 33 -2.20 -3.72 13.12
N VAL A 34 -1.96 -2.90 12.09
CA VAL A 34 -2.47 -1.53 12.04
C VAL A 34 -3.98 -1.49 11.88
N LEU A 35 -4.56 -2.29 10.98
CA LEU A 35 -6.01 -2.33 10.74
C LEU A 35 -6.81 -2.80 11.97
N HIS A 36 -6.25 -3.70 12.77
CA HIS A 36 -6.89 -4.15 14.01
C HIS A 36 -6.57 -3.27 15.23
N CYS A 37 -5.75 -2.23 15.08
CA CYS A 37 -5.41 -1.33 16.17
C CYS A 37 -6.41 -0.18 16.25
N ALA A 38 -7.38 -0.29 17.16
CA ALA A 38 -8.39 0.75 17.38
C ALA A 38 -7.78 2.14 17.71
N ALA A 39 -6.58 2.18 18.30
CA ALA A 39 -5.87 3.44 18.59
C ALA A 39 -5.32 4.14 17.33
N LEU A 40 -5.19 3.42 16.22
CA LEU A 40 -4.73 3.95 14.92
C LEU A 40 -5.88 4.20 13.95
N ALA A 41 -7.12 3.85 14.32
CA ALA A 41 -8.27 4.06 13.46
C ALA A 41 -8.48 5.56 13.18
N THR A 42 -8.57 5.93 11.90
CA THR A 42 -8.78 7.30 11.45
C THR A 42 -10.26 7.66 11.26
N GLY A 43 -11.16 6.67 11.40
CA GLY A 43 -12.59 6.81 11.13
C GLY A 43 -12.96 6.74 9.64
N SER A 44 -12.00 6.44 8.77
CA SER A 44 -12.21 6.18 7.34
C SER A 44 -11.56 4.86 6.93
N ASP A 45 -12.14 4.19 5.95
CA ASP A 45 -11.60 2.93 5.39
C ASP A 45 -10.31 3.15 4.57
N ASP A 46 -9.94 4.40 4.28
CA ASP A 46 -8.77 4.79 3.49
C ASP A 46 -7.49 4.95 4.33
N THR A 47 -7.28 4.06 5.30
CA THR A 47 -6.11 4.17 6.20
C THR A 47 -4.80 3.89 5.45
N GLU A 48 -4.06 4.94 5.12
CA GLU A 48 -2.69 4.87 4.61
C GLU A 48 -1.68 4.64 5.75
N ILE A 49 -0.77 3.70 5.56
CA ILE A 49 0.36 3.45 6.47
C ILE A 49 1.64 3.95 5.80
N ILE A 50 2.40 4.78 6.51
CA ILE A 50 3.68 5.34 6.06
C ILE A 50 4.78 4.83 6.99
N VAL A 51 5.79 4.16 6.43
CA VAL A 51 7.00 3.77 7.15
C VAL A 51 8.17 4.62 6.65
N CYS A 52 8.79 5.37 7.56
CA CYS A 52 9.92 6.24 7.27
C CYS A 52 11.22 5.58 7.70
N GLY A 53 12.05 5.20 6.74
CA GLY A 53 13.45 4.84 6.96
C GLY A 53 14.37 6.04 6.72
N THR A 54 15.67 5.87 6.97
CA THR A 54 16.67 6.93 6.78
C THR A 54 16.76 7.40 5.33
N HIS A 55 16.68 6.48 4.36
CA HIS A 55 16.84 6.77 2.93
C HIS A 55 15.69 6.22 2.08
N ALA A 56 14.58 5.83 2.70
CA ALA A 56 13.47 5.19 2.01
C ALA A 56 12.15 5.44 2.72
N TYR A 57 11.08 5.47 1.93
CA TYR A 57 9.71 5.48 2.43
C TYR A 57 8.97 4.28 1.86
N HIS A 58 8.16 3.64 2.71
CA HIS A 58 7.17 2.67 2.28
C HIS A 58 5.77 3.26 2.50
N LEU A 59 4.93 3.18 1.48
CA LEU A 59 3.51 3.52 1.54
C LEU A 59 2.70 2.24 1.35
N LEU A 60 1.88 1.87 2.33
CA LEU A 60 0.92 0.78 2.23
C LEU A 60 -0.48 1.40 2.25
N ASN A 61 -1.21 1.25 1.16
CA ASN A 61 -2.54 1.80 1.00
C ASN A 61 -3.54 0.70 0.66
N PRO A 62 -4.74 0.68 1.26
CA PRO A 62 -5.80 -0.19 0.79
C PRO A 62 -6.13 0.15 -0.66
N LEU A 63 -6.36 -0.87 -1.48
CA LEU A 63 -6.90 -0.71 -2.82
C LEU A 63 -8.42 -0.53 -2.68
N PRO A 64 -8.99 0.60 -3.14
CA PRO A 64 -10.43 0.79 -3.09
C PRO A 64 -11.14 -0.15 -4.08
N GLY A 65 -12.44 -0.36 -3.86
CA GLY A 65 -13.28 -1.22 -4.69
C GLY A 65 -13.87 -2.43 -3.97
N ASP A 66 -14.39 -3.39 -4.72
CA ASP A 66 -15.08 -4.59 -4.25
C ASP A 66 -14.16 -5.65 -3.58
N PHE A 67 -12.90 -5.28 -3.34
CA PHE A 67 -11.91 -6.15 -2.68
C PHE A 67 -12.10 -6.25 -1.16
N ALA A 68 -13.15 -5.66 -0.59
CA ALA A 68 -13.49 -5.68 0.84
C ALA A 68 -12.31 -5.27 1.74
N GLY A 69 -11.47 -4.32 1.29
CA GLY A 69 -10.30 -3.85 2.04
C GLY A 69 -9.19 -4.90 2.20
N GLN A 70 -9.20 -5.97 1.40
CA GLN A 70 -8.20 -7.05 1.49
C GLN A 70 -6.96 -6.78 0.63
N LEU A 71 -7.09 -6.03 -0.45
CA LEU A 71 -5.96 -5.74 -1.33
C LEU A 71 -5.25 -4.45 -0.90
N PHE A 72 -3.92 -4.48 -0.97
CA PHE A 72 -3.07 -3.34 -0.63
C PHE A 72 -2.08 -3.04 -1.77
N VAL A 73 -1.86 -1.77 -2.02
CA VAL A 73 -0.76 -1.25 -2.83
C VAL A 73 0.38 -0.89 -1.90
N HIS A 74 1.56 -1.46 -2.18
CA HIS A 74 2.79 -1.14 -1.49
C HIS A 74 3.73 -0.42 -2.44
N VAL A 75 4.17 0.78 -2.06
CA VAL A 75 5.14 1.57 -2.81
C VAL A 75 6.37 1.80 -1.95
N LEU A 76 7.51 1.31 -2.41
CA LEU A 76 8.84 1.64 -1.88
C LEU A 76 9.50 2.65 -2.81
N PHE A 77 10.01 3.75 -2.26
CA PHE A 77 10.82 4.70 -3.01
C PHE A 77 11.93 5.31 -2.15
N ASP A 78 12.98 5.75 -2.84
CA ASP A 78 14.16 6.40 -2.27
C ASP A 78 13.78 7.76 -1.65
N GLY A 79 14.17 7.98 -0.40
CA GLY A 79 13.84 9.17 0.37
C GLY A 79 14.77 10.36 0.13
N ASP A 80 15.96 10.12 -0.43
CA ASP A 80 16.94 11.17 -0.72
C ASP A 80 16.63 11.89 -2.03
N THR A 81 16.10 11.15 -3.01
CA THR A 81 15.79 11.63 -4.35
C THR A 81 14.28 11.73 -4.62
N GLY A 82 13.46 10.96 -3.89
CA GLY A 82 12.01 10.99 -3.99
C GLY A 82 11.36 12.11 -3.17
N ASN A 83 10.10 12.39 -3.49
CA ASN A 83 9.30 13.37 -2.75
C ASN A 83 8.06 12.68 -2.17
N LEU A 84 8.01 12.54 -0.85
CA LEU A 84 6.91 11.88 -0.14
C LEU A 84 5.56 12.52 -0.42
N ALA A 85 5.46 13.85 -0.42
CA ALA A 85 4.20 14.53 -0.68
C ALA A 85 3.69 14.26 -2.11
N LEU A 86 4.60 14.27 -3.09
CA LEU A 86 4.27 13.96 -4.48
C LEU A 86 3.90 12.48 -4.67
N ALA A 87 4.61 11.57 -4.00
CA ALA A 87 4.32 10.14 -4.05
C ALA A 87 2.90 9.86 -3.53
N ARG A 88 2.54 10.41 -2.38
CA ARG A 88 1.18 10.30 -1.81
C ARG A 88 0.12 10.92 -2.72
N TYR A 89 0.38 12.10 -3.28
CA TYR A 89 -0.53 12.75 -4.21
C TYR A 89 -0.80 11.89 -5.46
N ARG A 90 0.26 11.34 -6.07
CA ARG A 90 0.15 10.47 -7.25
C ARG A 90 -0.56 9.16 -6.91
N LEU A 91 -0.21 8.54 -5.78
CA LEU A 91 -0.81 7.30 -5.34
C LEU A 91 -2.32 7.46 -5.09
N ARG A 92 -2.75 8.56 -4.47
CA ARG A 92 -4.17 8.88 -4.31
C ARG A 92 -4.91 8.98 -5.65
N GLY A 93 -4.27 9.58 -6.66
CA GLY A 93 -4.83 9.64 -8.02
C GLY A 93 -5.00 8.25 -8.63
N ILE A 94 -3.96 7.41 -8.54
CA ILE A 94 -3.99 6.03 -9.04
C ILE A 94 -5.07 5.20 -8.33
N LEU A 95 -5.15 5.28 -6.99
CA LEU A 95 -6.17 4.56 -6.22
C LEU A 95 -7.59 5.00 -6.61
N ALA A 96 -7.80 6.28 -6.88
CA ALA A 96 -9.10 6.77 -7.32
C ALA A 96 -9.54 6.21 -8.69
N GLU A 97 -8.59 5.88 -9.59
CA GLU A 97 -8.89 5.21 -10.86
C GLU A 97 -9.46 3.80 -10.63
N PHE A 98 -8.91 3.06 -9.66
CA PHE A 98 -9.43 1.72 -9.30
C PHE A 98 -10.84 1.78 -8.70
N ALA A 99 -11.18 2.85 -7.97
CA ALA A 99 -12.52 3.03 -7.44
C ALA A 99 -13.57 3.34 -8.52
N ALA A 100 -13.15 3.98 -9.62
CA ALA A 100 -14.04 4.36 -10.72
C ALA A 100 -14.35 3.18 -11.66
N ASP A 101 -13.34 2.36 -11.97
CA ASP A 101 -13.48 1.18 -12.84
C ASP A 101 -14.47 0.13 -12.28
N ASP A 102 -14.69 0.12 -10.97
CA ASP A 102 -15.65 -0.78 -10.31
C ASP A 102 -17.12 -0.38 -10.55
N HIS A 103 -17.41 0.90 -10.85
CA HIS A 103 -18.79 1.34 -11.15
C HIS A 103 -19.25 0.99 -12.57
N GLU A 104 -18.33 0.55 -13.44
CA GLU A 104 -18.62 0.22 -14.85
C GLU A 104 -18.77 -1.29 -15.11
N ARG A 105 -18.54 -2.16 -14.12
CA ARG A 105 -18.67 -3.61 -14.24
C ARG A 105 -19.94 -4.16 -13.60
#